data_AF-A0A1B7UVH1-F1
#
_entry.id   AF-A0A1B7UVH1-F1
#
_cell.length_a   1.000
_cell.length_b   1.000
_cell.length_c   1.000
_cell.angle_alpha   90.00
_cell.angle_beta   90.00
_cell.angle_gamma   90.00
#
_symmetry.space_group_name_H-M   'P 1'
#
loop_
_entity.id
_entity.type
_entity.pdbx_description
1 polymer ?
#
loop_
_entity_poly.entity_id
_entity_poly.type
_entity_poly.pdbx_seq_one_letter_code
_entity_poly.pdbx_strand_id
1 'polypeptide(L)' 'MSLVISEDIVQASGLSEKELVLELIILLFERKKISIGKASQLAKMPLLQFQNELAIRNINIHYDETDLDVDLKNLGII' A
#
# COMPACT_ATOMS: atom_id res chain seq x y z
N MET A 1 20.08 2.90 -4.40
CA MET A 1 20.24 2.38 -3.02
C MET A 1 19.29 1.21 -2.87
N SER A 2 19.74 0.08 -2.32
CA SER A 2 18.91 -1.11 -2.06
C SER A 2 18.61 -1.24 -0.57
N LEU A 3 17.41 -1.69 -0.23
CA LEU A 3 17.04 -2.15 1.10
C LEU A 3 17.14 -3.68 1.09
N VAL A 4 17.89 -4.25 2.02
CA VAL A 4 18.05 -5.71 2.17
C VAL A 4 17.29 -6.16 3.40
N ILE A 5 16.43 -7.17 3.24
CA ILE A 5 15.72 -7.83 4.34
C ILE A 5 16.50 -9.10 4.66
N SER A 6 16.80 -9.31 5.94
CA SER A 6 17.54 -10.48 6.40
C SER A 6 16.67 -11.74 6.38
N GLU A 7 17.29 -12.89 6.13
CA GLU A 7 16.60 -14.17 5.94
C GLU A 7 15.89 -14.65 7.21
N ASP A 8 16.44 -14.33 8.39
CA ASP A 8 15.81 -14.57 9.69
C ASP A 8 14.45 -13.88 9.85
N ILE A 9 14.30 -12.65 9.32
CA ILE A 9 13.02 -11.92 9.32
C ILE A 9 12.02 -12.64 8.41
N VAL A 10 12.45 -13.08 7.22
CA VAL A 10 11.59 -13.82 6.29
C VAL A 10 11.11 -15.12 6.93
N GLN A 11 12.03 -15.90 7.51
CA GLN A 11 11.70 -17.14 8.21
C GLN A 11 10.78 -16.91 9.41
N ALA A 12 11.04 -15.89 10.22
CA ALA A 12 10.21 -15.57 11.38
C ALA A 12 8.79 -15.14 11.00
N SER A 13 8.59 -14.55 9.82
CA SER A 13 7.27 -14.15 9.33
C SER A 13 6.41 -15.33 8.86
N GLY A 14 7.04 -16.46 8.48
CA GLY A 14 6.35 -17.58 7.84
C GLY A 14 5.86 -17.29 6.41
N LEU A 15 6.23 -16.14 5.84
CA LEU A 15 5.87 -15.70 4.49
C LEU A 15 7.01 -15.94 3.52
N SER A 16 6.69 -16.11 2.25
CA SER A 16 7.67 -15.95 1.16
C SER A 16 8.15 -14.50 1.06
N GLU A 17 9.33 -14.28 0.47
CA GLU A 17 9.86 -12.93 0.24
C GLU A 17 8.85 -12.02 -0.49
N LYS A 18 8.12 -12.56 -1.47
CA LYS A 18 7.13 -11.81 -2.24
C LYS A 18 5.94 -11.38 -1.38
N GLU A 19 5.45 -12.29 -0.54
CA GLU A 19 4.36 -12.01 0.39
C GLU A 19 4.80 -10.97 1.43
N LEU A 20 6.00 -11.10 2.00
CA LEU A 20 6.53 -10.13 2.96
C LEU A 20 6.67 -8.72 2.34
N VAL A 21 7.13 -8.64 1.09
CA VAL A 21 7.19 -7.37 0.36
C VAL A 21 5.80 -6.81 0.11
N LEU A 22 4.81 -7.64 -0.22
CA LEU A 22 3.43 -7.21 -0.38
C LEU A 22 2.86 -6.67 0.94
N GLU A 23 3.10 -7.34 2.07
CA GLU A 23 2.71 -6.84 3.40
C GLU A 23 3.32 -5.47 3.71
N LEU A 24 4.59 -5.25 3.37
CA LEU A 24 5.24 -3.94 3.56
C LEU A 24 4.61 -2.86 2.68
N ILE A 25 4.25 -3.18 1.44
CA ILE A 25 3.57 -2.24 0.53
C ILE A 25 2.18 -1.89 1.07
N ILE A 26 1.43 -2.89 1.52
CA ILE A 26 0.10 -2.70 2.13
C ILE A 26 0.21 -1.83 3.39
N LEU A 27 1.18 -2.12 4.27
CA LEU A 27 1.42 -1.34 5.48
C LEU A 27 1.74 0.13 5.17
N LEU A 28 2.53 0.40 4.13
CA LEU A 28 2.83 1.77 3.69
C LEU A 28 1.60 2.48 3.13
N PHE A 29 0.73 1.76 2.42
CA PHE A 29 -0.54 2.28 1.93
C PHE A 29 -1.49 2.61 3.08
N GLU A 30 -1.70 1.69 4.02
CA GLU A 30 -2.56 1.90 5.20
C GLU A 30 -2.08 3.09 6.05
N ARG A 31 -0.77 3.31 6.13
CA ARG A 31 -0.17 4.45 6.83
C ARG A 31 -0.19 5.75 6.02
N LYS A 32 -0.90 5.79 4.89
CA LYS A 32 -0.99 6.93 3.95
C LYS A 32 0.38 7.46 3.52
N LYS A 33 1.40 6.59 3.45
CA LYS A 33 2.77 6.96 3.01
C LYS A 33 2.95 6.86 1.51
N ILE A 34 2.13 6.04 0.85
CA ILE A 34 2.09 5.88 -0.60
C ILE A 34 0.63 5.85 -1.07
N SER A 35 0.37 6.37 -2.27
CA SER A 35 -0.95 6.30 -2.88
C SER A 35 -1.28 4.89 -3.37
N ILE A 36 -2.56 4.59 -3.59
CA ILE A 36 -3.00 3.30 -4.13
C ILE A 36 -2.36 2.97 -5.49
N GLY A 37 -2.19 3.98 -6.35
CA GLY A 37 -1.50 3.84 -7.63
C GLY A 37 -0.04 3.44 -7.45
N LYS A 38 0.67 4.08 -6.50
CA LYS A 38 2.05 3.74 -6.19
C LYS A 38 2.19 2.36 -5.57
N ALA A 39 1.27 1.98 -4.69
CA ALA A 39 1.22 0.67 -4.07
C ALA A 39 1.03 -0.44 -5.12
N SER A 40 0.08 -0.29 -6.06
CA SER A 40 -0.12 -1.27 -7.15
C SER A 40 1.12 -1.41 -8.04
N GLN A 41 1.80 -0.30 -8.35
CA GLN A 41 3.03 -0.29 -9.13
C GLN A 41 4.15 -1.06 -8.42
N LEU A 42 4.34 -0.83 -7.11
CA LEU A 42 5.35 -1.52 -6.31
C LEU A 42 5.03 -3.01 -6.13
N ALA A 43 3.74 -3.34 -5.99
CA ALA A 43 3.24 -4.71 -5.92
C ALA A 43 3.30 -5.45 -7.27
N LYS A 44 3.67 -4.74 -8.35
CA LYS A 44 3.80 -5.25 -9.73
C LYS A 44 2.53 -5.95 -10.22
N MET A 45 1.37 -5.40 -9.85
CA MET A 45 0.07 -5.93 -10.26
C MET A 45 -0.85 -4.80 -10.75
N PRO A 46 -1.82 -5.09 -11.62
CA PRO A 46 -2.84 -4.14 -12.03
C PRO A 46 -3.59 -3.54 -10.83
N LEU A 47 -3.98 -2.27 -10.93
CA LEU A 47 -4.68 -1.56 -9.86
C LEU A 47 -5.91 -2.31 -9.33
N LEU A 48 -6.71 -2.90 -10.22
CA LEU A 48 -7.90 -3.66 -9.84
C LEU A 48 -7.55 -4.92 -9.04
N GLN A 49 -6.44 -5.59 -9.35
CA GLN A 49 -5.97 -6.74 -8.56
C GLN A 49 -5.52 -6.30 -7.17
N PHE A 50 -4.80 -5.18 -7.08
CA PHE A 50 -4.40 -4.62 -5.79
C PHE A 50 -5.60 -4.20 -4.93
N GLN A 51 -6.63 -3.59 -5.54
CA GLN A 51 -7.88 -3.28 -4.84
C GLN A 51 -8.58 -4.54 -4.32
N ASN A 52 -8.56 -5.64 -5.10
CA ASN A 52 -9.13 -6.90 -4.66
C ASN A 52 -8.35 -7.51 -3.49
N GLU A 53 -7.02 -7.44 -3.51
CA GLU A 53 -6.17 -7.85 -2.37
C GLU A 53 -6.54 -7.08 -1.09
N LEU A 54 -6.72 -5.76 -1.18
CA LEU A 54 -7.15 -4.95 -0.04
C LEU A 54 -8.56 -5.35 0.44
N ALA A 55 -9.48 -5.60 -0.48
CA ALA A 55 -10.85 -6.00 -0.16
C ALA A 55 -10.90 -7.36 0.59
N ILE A 56 -10.14 -8.36 0.13
CA ILE A 56 -10.02 -9.67 0.79
C ILE A 56 -9.49 -9.52 2.23
N ARG A 57 -8.62 -8.53 2.46
CA ARG A 57 -8.02 -8.21 3.76
C ARG A 57 -8.89 -7.30 4.62
N ASN A 58 -10.07 -6.89 4.15
CA ASN A 58 -10.95 -5.89 4.77
C ASN A 58 -10.27 -4.53 5.00
N ILE A 59 -9.30 -4.16 4.16
CA ILE A 59 -8.65 -2.86 4.21
C ILE A 59 -9.49 -1.88 3.40
N ASN A 60 -9.97 -0.83 4.07
CA ASN A 60 -10.80 0.16 3.42
C ASN A 60 -9.98 0.98 2.40
N ILE A 61 -10.43 0.97 1.15
CA ILE A 61 -9.82 1.74 0.06
C ILE A 61 -10.27 3.21 0.05
N HIS A 62 -11.31 3.55 0.82
CA HIS A 62 -11.91 4.87 0.72
C HIS A 62 -11.02 5.95 1.33
N TYR A 63 -10.80 6.97 0.49
CA TYR A 63 -10.44 8.34 0.84
C TYR A 63 -11.02 8.69 2.22
N ASP A 64 -10.16 9.03 3.17
CA ASP A 64 -10.63 9.67 4.40
C ASP A 64 -11.00 11.13 4.09
N GLU A 65 -11.79 11.77 4.97
CA GLU A 65 -12.17 13.19 4.86
C GLU A 65 -10.97 14.14 4.61
N THR A 66 -9.78 13.74 5.06
CA THR A 66 -8.51 14.46 4.81
C THR A 66 -8.12 14.54 3.34
N ASP A 67 -8.50 13.55 2.53
CA ASP A 67 -8.12 13.49 1.13
C ASP A 67 -9.03 14.39 0.27
N LEU A 68 -10.28 14.62 0.70
CA LEU A 68 -11.14 15.66 0.13
C LEU A 68 -10.55 17.05 0.36
N ASP A 69 -10.07 17.36 1.57
CA ASP A 69 -9.43 18.63 1.87
C ASP A 69 -8.15 18.85 1.05
N VAL A 70 -7.37 17.78 0.83
CA VAL A 70 -6.19 17.83 -0.03
C VAL A 70 -6.58 18.12 -1.48
N ASP A 71 -7.64 17.48 -1.99
CA ASP A 71 -8.12 17.73 -3.35
C ASP A 71 -8.73 19.13 -3.51
N LEU A 72 -9.52 19.60 -2.54
CA LEU A 72 -10.07 20.96 -2.52
C LEU A 72 -8.95 22.00 -2.46
N LYS A 73 -7.88 21.76 -1.69
CA LYS A 73 -6.70 22.62 -1.64
C LYS A 73 -5.92 22.60 -2.95
N ASN A 74 -5.75 21.43 -3.58
CA ASN A 74 -5.11 21.31 -4.88
C ASN A 74 -5.92 22.00 -6.00
N LEU A 75 -7.26 22.04 -5.86
CA LEU A 75 -8.18 22.74 -6.75
C LEU A 75 -8.40 24.22 -6.39
N GLY A 76 -7.85 24.69 -5.27
CA GLY A 76 -7.98 26.08 -4.79
C GLY A 76 -9.38 26.47 -4.33
N ILE A 77 -10.20 25.49 -3.92
CA ILE A 77 -11.58 25.70 -3.44
C ILE A 77 -11.59 26.10 -1.95
N ILE A 78 -10.56 25.69 -1.20
CA ILE A 78 -10.26 26.10 0.20
C ILE A 78 -8.79 26.47 0.35
#